data_AF-A0A6L9IX66-F1
#
_entry.id   AF-A0A6L9IX66-F1
#
_cell.length_a   1.000
_cell.length_b   1.000
_cell.length_c   1.000
_cell.angle_alpha   90.00
_cell.angle_beta   90.00
_cell.angle_gamma   90.00
#
_symmetry.space_group_name_H-M   'P 1'
#
loop_
_entity.id
_entity.type
_entity.pdbx_description
1 polymer ?
#
loop_
_entity_poly.entity_id
_entity_poly.type
_entity_poly.pdbx_seq_one_letter_code
_entity_poly.pdbx_strand_id
1 'polypeptide(L)'
;MAKYSITTLLVLLALLTALPPILPPASAQDGVTFTVTQSGTTINATVGDVVRLELDTLPLGYRWWLDEVNPDVLAMDGEPQYISDDGAPPGTSGTTVWVFNVIGPGESTLSLYFGDETGETVEQEFSMTVIATAPVDIPAPSVVLTEANSGEVITLSEGDVLQINLESTPGTGYEWTRADSISTMQTVADIVVYDVPAGSPAEGQLEPGDIVLEVDGIPVLSTSDLYDRAEVAAGMVVTLLIDRAGEQVEVELEASAPLSDASAFLYVVQVAEGMPAAEAGLQADDILVAMDGEPLVTFDQLLAYIEAHNEQEIVFTVQRDGESLDIPVTPRPDTTGAPRTGMYINVALPNAFGFIPVDRNLAFEEVVILYETPNLEQVGEPLFISPDTTMPGTSSIEQWHFQATAPGESTLALVYIRPWEEEPEAANYFELTVQVEE
;
A
#
# COMPACT_ATOMS: atom_id res chain seq x y z
N MET A 1 -43.04 -87.25 6.66
CA MET A 1 -42.69 -85.89 6.19
C MET A 1 -41.19 -85.86 5.92
N ALA A 2 -40.82 -85.42 4.72
CA ALA A 2 -39.46 -85.27 4.19
C ALA A 2 -38.53 -84.51 5.14
N LYS A 3 -37.18 -84.60 5.14
CA LYS A 3 -36.14 -85.38 4.44
C LYS A 3 -34.80 -84.95 5.10
N TYR A 4 -33.82 -85.86 5.15
CA TYR A 4 -32.33 -85.75 5.11
C TYR A 4 -31.60 -84.48 5.63
N SER A 5 -30.62 -84.52 6.54
CA SER A 5 -29.31 -85.23 6.59
C SER A 5 -28.16 -84.55 5.83
N ILE A 6 -26.95 -84.62 6.43
CA ILE A 6 -25.58 -84.48 5.88
C ILE A 6 -24.96 -83.05 5.97
N THR A 7 -24.02 -82.75 6.88
CA THR A 7 -22.54 -82.95 6.90
C THR A 7 -21.71 -81.97 6.02
N THR A 8 -20.68 -81.38 6.65
CA THR A 8 -19.38 -80.93 6.08
C THR A 8 -19.19 -79.48 5.61
N LEU A 9 -18.41 -78.75 6.43
CA LEU A 9 -17.26 -77.87 6.13
C LEU A 9 -17.30 -76.94 4.89
N LEU A 10 -17.23 -75.63 5.14
CA LEU A 10 -16.56 -74.70 4.23
C LEU A 10 -15.70 -73.72 5.03
N VAL A 11 -14.40 -73.84 4.77
CA VAL A 11 -13.33 -72.90 5.12
C VAL A 11 -13.61 -71.60 4.36
N LEU A 12 -13.79 -70.49 5.07
CA LEU A 12 -13.73 -69.17 4.45
C LEU A 12 -12.36 -68.56 4.75
N LEU A 13 -11.46 -68.69 3.78
CA LEU A 13 -10.27 -67.87 3.65
C LEU A 13 -10.73 -66.54 3.06
N ALA A 14 -10.84 -65.49 3.89
CA ALA A 14 -10.99 -64.12 3.42
C ALA A 14 -9.70 -63.38 3.78
N LEU A 15 -9.05 -62.83 2.74
CA LEU A 15 -7.86 -61.99 2.84
C LEU A 15 -8.05 -60.93 3.94
N LEU A 16 -7.16 -60.95 4.93
CA LEU A 16 -6.92 -59.81 5.80
C LEU A 16 -6.15 -58.78 4.95
N THR A 17 -6.86 -57.92 4.21
CA THR A 17 -6.24 -56.69 3.74
C THR A 17 -5.97 -55.85 4.98
N ALA A 18 -4.70 -55.64 5.29
CA ALA A 18 -4.30 -54.67 6.29
C ALA A 18 -5.01 -53.36 5.95
N LEU A 19 -5.88 -52.90 6.86
CA LEU A 19 -6.30 -51.51 6.86
C LEU A 19 -5.00 -50.68 6.89
N PRO A 20 -4.83 -49.69 6.01
CA PRO A 20 -3.74 -48.74 6.17
C PRO A 20 -3.81 -48.19 7.61
N PRO A 21 -2.66 -47.86 8.24
CA PRO A 21 -2.69 -47.24 9.55
C PRO A 21 -3.67 -46.06 9.48
N ILE A 22 -4.64 -46.02 10.40
CA ILE A 22 -5.46 -44.84 10.63
C ILE A 22 -4.46 -43.76 10.98
N LEU A 23 -4.15 -42.91 10.00
CA LEU A 23 -3.46 -41.67 10.25
C LEU A 23 -4.29 -40.92 11.31
N PRO A 24 -3.66 -40.32 12.33
CA PRO A 24 -4.39 -39.36 13.15
C PRO A 24 -5.11 -38.36 12.22
N PRO A 25 -6.27 -37.78 12.62
CA PRO A 25 -6.84 -36.69 11.85
C PRO A 25 -5.71 -35.71 11.55
N ALA A 26 -5.55 -35.38 10.27
CA ALA A 26 -4.56 -34.39 9.85
C ALA A 26 -4.70 -33.22 10.83
N SER A 27 -3.59 -32.82 11.45
CA SER A 27 -3.55 -31.57 12.20
C SER A 27 -4.19 -30.50 11.33
N ALA A 28 -4.94 -29.57 11.93
CA ALA A 28 -5.34 -28.34 11.27
C ALA A 28 -4.14 -27.86 10.44
N GLN A 29 -4.30 -27.85 9.12
CA GLN A 29 -3.23 -27.42 8.22
C GLN A 29 -3.03 -25.92 8.50
N ASP A 30 -1.77 -25.50 8.64
CA ASP A 30 -1.35 -24.10 8.89
C ASP A 30 -1.62 -23.16 7.69
N GLY A 31 -2.69 -23.42 6.92
CA GLY A 31 -3.09 -22.63 5.75
C GLY A 31 -4.03 -21.49 6.10
N VAL A 32 -4.05 -20.46 5.25
CA VAL A 32 -4.93 -19.30 5.41
C VAL A 32 -6.38 -19.71 5.13
N THR A 33 -7.32 -19.22 5.94
CA THR A 33 -8.76 -19.42 5.70
C THR A 33 -9.37 -18.19 5.03
N PHE A 34 -9.80 -18.33 3.78
CA PHE A 34 -10.53 -17.30 3.04
C PHE A 34 -12.02 -17.41 3.33
N THR A 35 -12.63 -16.37 3.92
CA THR A 35 -14.09 -16.32 4.07
C THR A 35 -14.71 -15.51 2.93
N VAL A 36 -15.55 -16.15 2.11
CA VAL A 36 -16.15 -15.54 0.92
C VAL A 36 -17.67 -15.52 1.07
N THR A 37 -18.26 -14.33 0.94
CA THR A 37 -19.71 -14.08 1.02
C THR A 37 -20.30 -13.57 -0.29
N GLN A 38 -19.47 -13.13 -1.24
CA GLN A 38 -19.90 -12.47 -2.47
C GLN A 38 -19.61 -13.30 -3.73
N SER A 39 -20.62 -13.43 -4.60
CA SER A 39 -20.48 -14.05 -5.92
C SER A 39 -19.67 -13.17 -6.87
N GLY A 40 -18.89 -13.79 -7.76
CA GLY A 40 -17.96 -13.16 -8.69
C GLY A 40 -16.55 -12.96 -8.11
N THR A 41 -16.30 -13.33 -6.85
CA THR A 41 -15.00 -13.16 -6.19
C THR A 41 -13.93 -14.04 -6.87
N THR A 42 -12.74 -13.50 -7.05
CA THR A 42 -11.54 -14.29 -7.40
C THR A 42 -10.57 -14.22 -6.22
N ILE A 43 -10.07 -15.37 -5.78
CA ILE A 43 -9.04 -15.46 -4.74
C ILE A 43 -7.80 -16.18 -5.29
N ASN A 44 -6.64 -15.71 -4.86
CA ASN A 44 -5.38 -16.43 -5.05
C ASN A 44 -5.07 -17.19 -3.75
N ALA A 45 -4.76 -18.48 -3.87
CA ALA A 45 -4.52 -19.36 -2.72
C ALA A 45 -3.29 -20.24 -2.96
N THR A 46 -2.77 -20.84 -1.90
CA THR A 46 -1.68 -21.82 -1.95
C THR A 46 -2.22 -23.20 -1.56
N VAL A 47 -1.62 -24.26 -2.11
CA VAL A 47 -1.93 -25.64 -1.67
C VAL A 47 -1.70 -25.76 -0.16
N GLY A 48 -2.74 -26.15 0.57
CA GLY A 48 -2.78 -26.19 2.04
C GLY A 48 -3.80 -25.21 2.64
N ASP A 49 -4.21 -24.18 1.91
CA ASP A 49 -5.20 -23.20 2.35
C ASP A 49 -6.62 -23.76 2.42
N VAL A 50 -7.51 -23.02 3.09
CA VAL A 50 -8.92 -23.37 3.26
C VAL A 50 -9.83 -22.27 2.72
N VAL A 51 -10.81 -22.63 1.90
CA VAL A 51 -11.85 -21.73 1.40
C VAL A 51 -13.14 -22.01 2.15
N ARG A 52 -13.63 -21.01 2.88
CA ARG A 52 -14.88 -21.06 3.64
C ARG A 52 -15.92 -20.15 2.99
N LEU A 53 -16.96 -20.74 2.42
CA LEU A 53 -18.07 -19.97 1.83
C LEU A 53 -19.19 -19.79 2.85
N GLU A 54 -19.71 -18.58 2.96
CA GLU A 54 -20.89 -18.26 3.75
C GLU A 54 -21.96 -17.69 2.83
N LEU A 55 -23.03 -18.47 2.61
CA LEU A 55 -24.10 -18.10 1.68
C LEU A 55 -25.42 -17.90 2.41
N ASP A 56 -26.03 -16.74 2.19
CA ASP A 56 -27.37 -16.44 2.68
C ASP A 56 -28.36 -17.51 2.19
N THR A 57 -29.19 -17.97 3.11
CA THR A 57 -30.09 -19.09 2.91
C THR A 57 -31.49 -18.69 3.39
N LEU A 58 -32.44 -18.65 2.46
CA LEU A 58 -33.85 -18.37 2.77
C LEU A 58 -34.60 -19.66 3.17
N PRO A 59 -35.68 -19.57 3.98
CA PRO A 59 -36.34 -20.75 4.51
C PRO A 59 -37.26 -21.49 3.52
N LEU A 60 -37.30 -22.83 3.72
CA LEU A 60 -38.25 -23.85 3.25
C LEU A 60 -38.24 -24.24 1.75
N GLY A 61 -37.81 -25.49 1.49
CA GLY A 61 -37.97 -26.20 0.21
C GLY A 61 -36.78 -26.09 -0.75
N TYR A 62 -35.85 -25.18 -0.48
CA TYR A 62 -34.70 -24.88 -1.31
C TYR A 62 -33.40 -25.04 -0.50
N ARG A 63 -32.31 -25.40 -1.16
CA ARG A 63 -30.96 -25.48 -0.58
C ARG A 63 -29.90 -25.11 -1.60
N TRP A 64 -28.70 -24.84 -1.13
CA TRP A 64 -27.53 -24.68 -1.99
C TRP A 64 -27.05 -26.05 -2.49
N TRP A 65 -26.72 -26.11 -3.78
CA TRP A 65 -26.19 -27.27 -4.47
C TRP A 65 -24.86 -26.90 -5.12
N LEU A 66 -23.87 -27.78 -4.98
CA LEU A 66 -22.62 -27.67 -5.70
C LEU A 66 -22.85 -28.08 -7.17
N ASP A 67 -22.55 -27.18 -8.08
CA ASP A 67 -22.70 -27.39 -9.54
C ASP A 67 -21.35 -27.73 -10.17
N GLU A 68 -20.35 -26.88 -9.94
CA GLU A 68 -19.03 -27.00 -10.54
C GLU A 68 -17.93 -26.78 -9.49
N VAL A 69 -16.92 -27.64 -9.53
CA VAL A 69 -15.65 -27.48 -8.82
C VAL A 69 -14.59 -28.31 -9.54
N ASN A 70 -13.36 -27.83 -9.62
CA ASN A 70 -12.23 -28.64 -10.05
C ASN A 70 -11.68 -29.44 -8.86
N PRO A 71 -11.92 -30.77 -8.79
CA PRO A 71 -11.52 -31.58 -7.64
C PRO A 71 -10.01 -31.81 -7.55
N ASP A 72 -9.23 -31.48 -8.59
CA ASP A 72 -7.77 -31.53 -8.53
C ASP A 72 -7.17 -30.31 -7.81
N VAL A 73 -7.97 -29.25 -7.63
CA VAL A 73 -7.58 -27.98 -6.98
C VAL A 73 -8.27 -27.82 -5.64
N LEU A 74 -9.59 -28.03 -5.57
CA LEU A 74 -10.41 -27.88 -4.36
C LEU A 74 -11.09 -29.18 -3.95
N ALA A 75 -10.88 -29.60 -2.71
CA ALA A 75 -11.56 -30.74 -2.11
C ALA A 75 -12.54 -30.26 -1.02
N MET A 76 -13.83 -30.54 -1.19
CA MET A 76 -14.84 -30.22 -0.17
C MET A 76 -14.53 -30.96 1.15
N ASP A 77 -14.52 -30.22 2.25
CA ASP A 77 -14.28 -30.72 3.60
C ASP A 77 -15.58 -30.85 4.39
N GLY A 78 -16.10 -32.08 4.42
CA GLY A 78 -17.34 -32.40 5.12
C GLY A 78 -18.60 -31.93 4.39
N GLU A 79 -19.74 -32.06 5.08
CA GLU A 79 -21.05 -31.63 4.60
C GLU A 79 -21.30 -30.15 4.95
N PRO A 80 -21.95 -29.36 4.08
CA PRO A 80 -22.27 -27.97 4.37
C PRO A 80 -23.16 -27.83 5.60
N GLN A 81 -22.86 -26.84 6.44
CA GLN A 81 -23.53 -26.63 7.71
C GLN A 81 -24.47 -25.43 7.64
N TYR A 82 -25.73 -25.61 8.03
CA TYR A 82 -26.67 -24.51 8.16
C TYR A 82 -26.62 -23.91 9.57
N ILE A 83 -26.44 -22.59 9.63
CA ILE A 83 -26.42 -21.80 10.87
C ILE A 83 -27.61 -20.85 10.83
N SER A 84 -28.53 -20.95 11.79
CA SER A 84 -29.67 -20.04 11.91
C SER A 84 -29.27 -18.68 12.46
N ASP A 85 -29.95 -17.62 12.03
CA ASP A 85 -29.78 -16.28 12.59
C ASP A 85 -30.05 -16.26 14.11
N ASP A 86 -29.32 -15.41 14.83
CA ASP A 86 -29.34 -15.36 16.28
C ASP A 86 -30.74 -14.99 16.83
N GLY A 87 -31.31 -15.88 17.66
CA GLY A 87 -32.67 -15.72 18.21
C GLY A 87 -33.81 -16.07 17.24
N ALA A 88 -33.52 -16.55 16.03
CA ALA A 88 -34.52 -16.94 15.05
C ALA A 88 -35.06 -18.37 15.31
N PRO A 89 -36.38 -18.62 15.14
CA PRO A 89 -36.95 -19.97 15.24
C PRO A 89 -36.32 -20.97 14.25
N PRO A 90 -36.28 -22.28 14.56
CA PRO A 90 -35.82 -23.30 13.62
C PRO A 90 -36.60 -23.24 12.30
N GLY A 91 -35.88 -23.15 11.17
CA GLY A 91 -36.47 -23.04 9.82
C GLY A 91 -36.75 -21.62 9.33
N THR A 92 -36.02 -20.62 9.83
CA THR A 92 -36.02 -19.22 9.35
C THR A 92 -34.84 -18.96 8.40
N SER A 93 -34.55 -17.69 8.07
CA SER A 93 -33.31 -17.33 7.35
C SER A 93 -32.07 -17.71 8.15
N GLY A 94 -30.97 -17.94 7.45
CA GLY A 94 -29.68 -18.26 8.04
C GLY A 94 -28.58 -18.32 7.00
N THR A 95 -27.41 -18.80 7.39
CA THR A 95 -26.23 -18.92 6.53
C THR A 95 -25.88 -20.39 6.34
N THR A 96 -25.64 -20.80 5.09
CA THR A 96 -25.04 -22.12 4.79
C THR A 96 -23.55 -21.94 4.63
N VAL A 97 -22.77 -22.72 5.39
CA VAL A 97 -21.31 -22.70 5.40
C VAL A 97 -20.77 -23.90 4.64
N TRP A 98 -19.94 -23.66 3.64
CA TRP A 98 -19.16 -24.67 2.92
C TRP A 98 -17.68 -24.52 3.21
N VAL A 99 -16.94 -25.63 3.25
CA VAL A 99 -15.49 -25.63 3.48
C VAL A 99 -14.84 -26.44 2.38
N PHE A 100 -13.78 -25.91 1.77
CA PHE A 100 -12.97 -26.59 0.75
C PHE A 100 -11.49 -26.44 1.10
N ASN A 101 -10.75 -27.53 1.05
CA ASN A 101 -9.29 -27.54 1.16
C ASN A 101 -8.66 -27.35 -0.22
N VAL A 102 -7.68 -26.46 -0.34
CA VAL A 102 -6.86 -26.30 -1.55
C VAL A 102 -5.82 -27.42 -1.57
N ILE A 103 -5.95 -28.37 -2.49
CA ILE A 103 -5.17 -29.61 -2.49
C ILE A 103 -4.21 -29.74 -3.67
N GLY A 104 -4.32 -28.87 -4.68
CA GLY A 104 -3.44 -28.88 -5.85
C GLY A 104 -3.38 -27.52 -6.54
N PRO A 105 -2.29 -27.23 -7.27
CA PRO A 105 -2.16 -25.99 -8.02
C PRO A 105 -3.04 -26.00 -9.28
N GLY A 106 -3.46 -24.83 -9.73
CA GLY A 106 -4.30 -24.64 -10.90
C GLY A 106 -5.50 -23.74 -10.61
N GLU A 107 -6.35 -23.55 -11.61
CA GLU A 107 -7.56 -22.75 -11.48
C GLU A 107 -8.78 -23.65 -11.22
N SER A 108 -9.66 -23.22 -10.33
CA SER A 108 -10.98 -23.81 -10.09
C SER A 108 -12.05 -22.73 -10.08
N THR A 109 -13.01 -22.84 -11.00
CA THR A 109 -14.31 -22.18 -10.82
C THR A 109 -15.13 -23.01 -9.83
N LEU A 110 -15.68 -22.35 -8.81
CA LEU A 110 -16.57 -22.94 -7.82
C LEU A 110 -17.96 -22.32 -7.98
N SER A 111 -18.89 -23.11 -8.51
CA SER A 111 -20.26 -22.67 -8.79
C SER A 111 -21.26 -23.43 -7.93
N LEU A 112 -22.18 -22.69 -7.31
CA LEU A 112 -23.30 -23.23 -6.55
C LEU A 112 -24.61 -22.61 -7.03
N TYR A 113 -25.70 -23.35 -6.95
CA TYR A 113 -27.05 -22.79 -7.18
C TYR A 113 -27.95 -23.05 -5.97
N PHE A 114 -28.81 -22.08 -5.67
CA PHE A 114 -29.86 -22.19 -4.67
C PHE A 114 -31.16 -22.62 -5.35
N GLY A 115 -31.60 -23.84 -5.06
CA GLY A 115 -32.67 -24.47 -5.83
C GLY A 115 -33.40 -25.57 -5.07
N ASP A 116 -34.48 -26.05 -5.69
CA ASP A 116 -35.19 -27.24 -5.23
C ASP A 116 -34.35 -28.52 -5.42
N GLU A 117 -34.85 -29.66 -4.95
CA GLU A 117 -34.14 -30.94 -5.06
C GLU A 117 -34.04 -31.48 -6.48
N THR A 118 -34.85 -30.97 -7.40
CA THR A 118 -34.85 -31.40 -8.80
C THR A 118 -33.87 -30.60 -9.65
N GLY A 119 -33.43 -29.43 -9.17
CA GLY A 119 -32.60 -28.49 -9.93
C GLY A 119 -33.36 -27.81 -11.08
N GLU A 120 -34.70 -27.95 -11.11
CA GLU A 120 -35.54 -27.33 -12.14
C GLU A 120 -35.90 -25.89 -11.79
N THR A 121 -35.90 -25.55 -10.48
CA THR A 121 -36.14 -24.20 -9.99
C THR A 121 -34.86 -23.67 -9.36
N VAL A 122 -34.21 -22.71 -10.04
CA VAL A 122 -33.04 -21.99 -9.55
C VAL A 122 -33.46 -20.57 -9.19
N GLU A 123 -33.26 -20.21 -7.93
CA GLU A 123 -33.63 -18.89 -7.39
C GLU A 123 -32.40 -17.98 -7.28
N GLN A 124 -31.21 -18.55 -7.01
CA GLN A 124 -29.96 -17.81 -6.91
C GLN A 124 -28.80 -18.64 -7.44
N GLU A 125 -27.76 -17.97 -7.92
CA GLU A 125 -26.50 -18.56 -8.35
C GLU A 125 -25.34 -17.86 -7.65
N PHE A 126 -24.34 -18.66 -7.31
CA PHE A 126 -23.06 -18.20 -6.78
C PHE A 126 -21.96 -18.78 -7.66
N SER A 127 -20.98 -17.96 -7.99
CA SER A 127 -19.78 -18.41 -8.68
C SER A 127 -18.58 -17.68 -8.12
N MET A 128 -17.44 -18.34 -7.99
CA MET A 128 -16.17 -17.73 -7.65
C MET A 128 -15.03 -18.44 -8.36
N THR A 129 -13.86 -17.81 -8.39
CA THR A 129 -12.65 -18.39 -8.97
C THR A 129 -11.57 -18.51 -7.90
N VAL A 130 -10.96 -19.69 -7.79
CA VAL A 130 -9.76 -19.94 -6.97
C VAL A 130 -8.60 -20.22 -7.91
N ILE A 131 -7.54 -19.40 -7.82
CA ILE A 131 -6.28 -19.61 -8.52
C ILE A 131 -5.27 -20.11 -7.49
N ALA A 132 -4.93 -21.39 -7.55
CA ALA A 132 -4.06 -22.05 -6.59
C ALA A 132 -2.63 -22.22 -7.12
N THR A 133 -1.63 -21.91 -6.30
CA THR A 133 -0.21 -22.17 -6.58
C THR A 133 0.35 -23.24 -5.66
N ALA A 134 1.42 -23.91 -6.10
CA ALA A 134 2.15 -24.85 -5.25
C ALA A 134 2.90 -24.07 -4.15
N PRO A 135 3.12 -24.65 -2.96
CA PRO A 135 3.88 -23.98 -1.92
C PRO A 135 5.30 -23.75 -2.40
N VAL A 136 5.83 -22.55 -2.19
CA VAL A 136 7.23 -22.25 -2.44
C VAL A 136 8.06 -22.94 -1.36
N ASP A 137 9.07 -23.70 -1.75
CA ASP A 137 10.00 -24.33 -0.79
C ASP A 137 10.97 -23.27 -0.26
N ILE A 138 10.72 -22.80 0.96
CA ILE A 138 11.52 -21.74 1.59
C ILE A 138 12.72 -22.40 2.29
N PRO A 139 13.98 -22.08 1.91
CA PRO A 139 15.14 -22.63 2.59
C PRO A 139 15.21 -22.18 4.06
N ALA A 140 15.90 -22.95 4.90
CA ALA A 140 16.07 -22.60 6.30
C ALA A 140 16.78 -21.24 6.47
N PRO A 141 16.30 -20.35 7.35
CA PRO A 141 16.87 -19.03 7.49
C PRO A 141 18.27 -19.09 8.11
N SER A 142 19.17 -18.31 7.53
CA SER A 142 20.54 -18.06 8.01
C SER A 142 20.53 -16.98 9.10
N VAL A 143 19.69 -15.95 8.92
CA VAL A 143 19.48 -14.85 9.86
C VAL A 143 17.98 -14.69 10.12
N VAL A 144 17.61 -14.47 11.38
CA VAL A 144 16.22 -14.19 11.78
C VAL A 144 16.19 -12.87 12.54
N LEU A 145 15.41 -11.91 12.04
CA LEU A 145 15.22 -10.59 12.61
C LEU A 145 13.77 -10.39 13.07
N THR A 146 13.57 -9.39 13.91
CA THR A 146 12.26 -8.90 14.30
C THR A 146 12.18 -7.38 14.09
N GLU A 147 11.02 -6.78 14.35
CA GLU A 147 10.85 -5.31 14.31
C GLU A 147 11.93 -4.53 15.08
N ALA A 148 12.49 -5.11 16.14
CA ALA A 148 13.53 -4.47 16.95
C ALA A 148 14.84 -4.20 16.19
N ASN A 149 15.03 -4.81 15.01
CA ASN A 149 16.19 -4.64 14.15
C ASN A 149 16.00 -3.56 13.07
N SER A 150 14.88 -2.82 13.08
CA SER A 150 14.66 -1.72 12.14
C SER A 150 15.74 -0.64 12.28
N GLY A 151 16.27 -0.15 11.16
CA GLY A 151 17.37 0.81 11.06
C GLY A 151 18.77 0.20 11.19
N GLU A 152 18.90 -1.12 11.37
CA GLU A 152 20.21 -1.77 11.46
C GLU A 152 20.87 -1.98 10.09
N VAL A 153 22.20 -2.14 10.12
CA VAL A 153 23.00 -2.62 8.99
C VAL A 153 23.44 -4.04 9.28
N ILE A 154 23.11 -4.99 8.41
CA ILE A 154 23.51 -6.39 8.52
C ILE A 154 24.38 -6.82 7.34
N THR A 155 25.17 -7.88 7.56
CA THR A 155 25.99 -8.51 6.52
C THR A 155 25.51 -9.93 6.28
N LEU A 156 25.31 -10.30 5.02
CA LEU A 156 24.95 -11.64 4.55
C LEU A 156 26.00 -12.14 3.55
N SER A 157 26.13 -13.45 3.40
CA SER A 157 26.87 -14.07 2.28
C SER A 157 25.91 -14.41 1.15
N GLU A 158 26.40 -14.45 -0.10
CA GLU A 158 25.58 -14.91 -1.23
C GLU A 158 24.97 -16.30 -0.96
N GLY A 159 23.65 -16.41 -1.15
CA GLY A 159 22.86 -17.61 -0.86
C GLY A 159 22.25 -17.68 0.54
N ASP A 160 22.65 -16.81 1.47
CA ASP A 160 22.03 -16.73 2.80
C ASP A 160 20.55 -16.35 2.68
N VAL A 161 19.74 -16.88 3.60
CA VAL A 161 18.31 -16.56 3.71
C VAL A 161 18.06 -15.72 4.96
N LEU A 162 17.52 -14.53 4.75
CA LEU A 162 17.04 -13.62 5.77
C LEU A 162 15.55 -13.88 6.03
N GLN A 163 15.19 -14.13 7.29
CA GLN A 163 13.81 -14.15 7.75
C GLN A 163 13.54 -12.92 8.63
N ILE A 164 12.41 -12.25 8.41
CA ILE A 164 11.97 -11.10 9.18
C ILE A 164 10.59 -11.41 9.76
N ASN A 165 10.46 -11.32 11.08
CA ASN A 165 9.22 -11.54 11.80
C ASN A 165 8.64 -10.19 12.24
N LEU A 166 7.54 -9.77 11.61
CA LEU A 166 6.86 -8.51 11.91
C LEU A 166 5.52 -8.78 12.59
N GLU A 167 5.15 -7.95 13.56
CA GLU A 167 3.87 -8.08 14.24
C GLU A 167 2.76 -7.53 13.32
N SER A 168 1.65 -8.26 13.24
CA SER A 168 0.46 -7.84 12.53
C SER A 168 -0.77 -8.01 13.43
N THR A 169 -1.78 -7.18 13.18
CA THR A 169 -3.06 -7.25 13.92
C THR A 169 -4.18 -7.63 12.94
N PRO A 170 -4.52 -8.93 12.86
CA PRO A 170 -5.51 -9.42 11.91
C PRO A 170 -6.86 -8.71 12.05
N GLY A 171 -7.53 -8.48 10.91
CA GLY A 171 -8.88 -7.89 10.87
C GLY A 171 -8.95 -6.36 11.05
N THR A 172 -7.81 -5.67 11.19
CA THR A 172 -7.74 -4.19 11.20
C THR A 172 -7.63 -3.57 9.80
N GLY A 173 -7.34 -4.43 8.83
CA GLY A 173 -7.11 -4.09 7.44
C GLY A 173 -5.70 -3.63 7.09
N TYR A 174 -4.83 -3.49 8.08
CA TYR A 174 -3.42 -3.25 7.82
C TYR A 174 -2.70 -4.55 7.47
N GLU A 175 -1.77 -4.47 6.52
CA GLU A 175 -0.87 -5.54 6.12
C GLU A 175 0.54 -4.97 5.91
N TRP A 176 1.57 -5.80 6.10
CA TRP A 176 2.91 -5.40 5.69
C TRP A 176 3.00 -5.50 4.17
N THR A 177 3.65 -4.52 3.56
CA THR A 177 3.86 -4.46 2.11
C THR A 177 5.29 -3.98 1.87
N ARG A 178 5.96 -4.51 0.84
CA ARG A 178 7.24 -3.93 0.45
C ARG A 178 7.04 -2.52 -0.09
N ALA A 179 7.87 -1.59 0.37
CA ALA A 179 7.79 -0.20 -0.02
C ALA A 179 7.97 0.00 -1.55
N ASP A 180 8.76 -0.85 -2.21
CA ASP A 180 8.96 -0.85 -3.67
C ASP A 180 7.81 -1.50 -4.47
N SER A 181 6.94 -2.28 -3.82
CA SER A 181 5.76 -2.90 -4.44
C SER A 181 4.52 -2.00 -4.38
N ILE A 182 4.59 -0.91 -3.62
CA ILE A 182 3.57 0.13 -3.58
C ILE A 182 3.87 1.08 -4.72
N SER A 183 2.97 1.18 -5.70
CA SER A 183 3.12 2.07 -6.86
C SER A 183 3.07 3.57 -6.53
N THR A 184 3.24 3.97 -5.26
CA THR A 184 3.07 5.33 -4.74
C THR A 184 3.91 5.66 -3.48
N MET A 185 4.94 4.90 -3.09
CA MET A 185 5.77 5.33 -1.95
C MET A 185 6.73 6.46 -2.33
N GLN A 186 6.38 7.64 -1.81
CA GLN A 186 7.01 8.95 -1.98
C GLN A 186 8.50 8.94 -1.67
N THR A 187 9.24 9.74 -2.43
CA THR A 187 10.52 10.32 -2.01
C THR A 187 10.38 10.90 -0.60
N VAL A 188 11.40 10.76 0.26
CA VAL A 188 11.50 11.59 1.48
C VAL A 188 11.38 13.03 1.03
N ALA A 189 10.30 13.72 1.37
CA ALA A 189 10.07 15.07 0.88
C ALA A 189 11.17 16.00 1.42
N ASP A 190 11.80 16.78 0.53
CA ASP A 190 12.77 17.79 0.93
C ASP A 190 12.00 19.09 1.15
N ILE A 191 11.31 19.18 2.30
CA ILE A 191 10.42 20.30 2.62
C ILE A 191 11.24 21.49 3.09
N VAL A 192 11.45 22.43 2.18
CA VAL A 192 12.33 23.56 2.42
C VAL A 192 11.52 24.79 2.75
N VAL A 193 11.94 25.47 3.81
CA VAL A 193 11.54 26.83 4.13
C VAL A 193 12.07 27.72 3.02
N TYR A 194 11.21 28.08 2.09
CA TYR A 194 11.63 28.91 0.97
C TYR A 194 11.66 30.38 1.39
N ASP A 195 10.57 30.87 1.99
CA ASP A 195 10.45 32.25 2.46
C ASP A 195 9.65 32.32 3.77
N VAL A 196 9.98 33.33 4.56
CA VAL A 196 9.38 33.60 5.87
C VAL A 196 8.80 35.01 5.83
N PRO A 197 7.50 35.17 5.55
CA PRO A 197 6.86 36.47 5.49
C PRO A 197 7.08 37.29 6.77
N ALA A 198 7.29 38.60 6.62
CA ALA A 198 7.43 39.50 7.76
C ALA A 198 6.15 39.53 8.61
N GLY A 199 6.30 39.50 9.94
CA GLY A 199 5.22 39.42 10.92
C GLY A 199 4.61 38.02 11.08
N SER A 200 5.17 37.00 10.44
CA SER A 200 4.71 35.61 10.56
C SER A 200 5.23 34.92 11.83
N PRO A 201 4.60 33.81 12.25
CA PRO A 201 5.10 33.01 13.38
C PRO A 201 6.49 32.41 13.23
N ALA A 202 7.00 32.27 12.00
CA ALA A 202 8.33 31.76 11.74
C ALA A 202 9.40 32.87 11.72
N GLU A 203 9.00 34.15 11.78
CA GLU A 203 9.93 35.28 11.67
C GLU A 203 10.94 35.31 12.83
N GLY A 204 12.21 35.08 12.47
CA GLY A 204 13.32 35.05 13.42
C GLY A 204 13.49 33.70 14.13
N GLN A 205 12.71 32.69 13.74
CA GLN A 205 12.84 31.30 14.18
C GLN A 205 13.38 30.43 13.04
N LEU A 206 12.81 30.58 11.85
CA LEU A 206 13.24 29.89 10.62
C LEU A 206 13.96 30.86 9.68
N GLU A 207 14.81 30.27 8.83
CA GLU A 207 15.58 30.96 7.80
C GLU A 207 15.29 30.29 6.43
N PRO A 208 15.22 31.07 5.33
CA PRO A 208 15.23 30.51 3.99
C PRO A 208 16.35 29.50 3.79
N GLY A 209 16.01 28.30 3.35
CA GLY A 209 16.92 27.17 3.16
C GLY A 209 16.90 26.12 4.27
N ASP A 210 16.27 26.38 5.42
CA ASP A 210 16.00 25.36 6.42
C ASP A 210 15.16 24.22 5.82
N ILE A 211 15.46 22.98 6.19
CA ILE A 211 14.68 21.80 5.77
C ILE A 211 13.87 21.33 6.96
N VAL A 212 12.55 21.24 6.82
CA VAL A 212 11.65 20.75 7.87
C VAL A 212 11.60 19.23 7.84
N LEU A 213 12.02 18.61 8.92
CA LEU A 213 12.09 17.15 9.07
C LEU A 213 10.88 16.62 9.84
N GLU A 214 10.51 17.27 10.95
CA GLU A 214 9.42 16.82 11.82
C GLU A 214 8.60 17.99 12.37
N VAL A 215 7.34 17.71 12.70
CA VAL A 215 6.44 18.57 13.48
C VAL A 215 6.01 17.78 14.71
N ASP A 216 6.31 18.28 15.91
CA ASP A 216 6.02 17.66 17.21
C ASP A 216 6.49 16.20 17.32
N GLY A 217 7.67 15.90 16.76
CA GLY A 217 8.28 14.56 16.77
C GLY A 217 7.71 13.61 15.72
N ILE A 218 6.87 14.10 14.82
CA ILE A 218 6.29 13.31 13.72
C ILE A 218 6.93 13.78 12.40
N PRO A 219 7.54 12.88 11.61
CA PRO A 219 8.11 13.21 10.30
C PRO A 219 7.12 13.91 9.37
N VAL A 220 7.61 14.88 8.60
CA VAL A 220 6.86 15.57 7.55
C VAL A 220 7.13 14.87 6.22
N LEU A 221 6.08 14.39 5.57
CA LEU A 221 6.21 13.53 4.38
C LEU A 221 5.86 14.22 3.07
N SER A 222 5.22 15.40 3.13
CA SER A 222 4.91 16.22 1.96
C SER A 222 4.55 17.65 2.37
N THR A 223 4.44 18.55 1.39
CA THR A 223 3.90 19.89 1.64
C THR A 223 2.43 19.83 2.08
N SER A 224 1.63 18.89 1.56
CA SER A 224 0.23 18.71 1.97
C SER A 224 0.12 18.34 3.45
N ASP A 225 0.89 17.32 3.86
CA ASP A 225 0.98 16.88 5.26
C ASP A 225 1.40 18.03 6.18
N LEU A 226 2.38 18.84 5.75
CA LEU A 226 2.78 20.03 6.47
C LEU A 226 1.65 21.06 6.60
N TYR A 227 0.87 21.31 5.53
CA TYR A 227 -0.26 22.24 5.56
C TYR A 227 -1.35 21.77 6.51
N ASP A 228 -1.73 20.49 6.46
CA ASP A 228 -2.76 19.91 7.31
C ASP A 228 -2.37 20.00 8.80
N ARG A 229 -1.11 19.68 9.12
CA ARG A 229 -0.58 19.82 10.48
C ARG A 229 -0.53 21.25 10.94
N ALA A 230 -0.10 22.16 10.07
CA ALA A 230 -0.08 23.58 10.39
C ALA A 230 -1.51 24.09 10.69
N GLU A 231 -2.50 23.70 9.89
CA GLU A 231 -3.89 24.08 10.10
C GLU A 231 -4.42 23.57 11.44
N VAL A 232 -4.18 22.29 11.76
CA VAL A 232 -4.56 21.70 13.06
C VAL A 232 -3.85 22.41 14.21
N ALA A 233 -2.61 22.82 14.01
CA ALA A 233 -1.78 23.48 15.00
C ALA A 233 -2.17 24.94 15.29
N ALA A 234 -3.06 25.56 14.52
CA ALA A 234 -3.35 26.98 14.63
C ALA A 234 -3.75 27.41 16.06
N GLY A 235 -2.99 28.34 16.63
CA GLY A 235 -3.14 28.85 18.00
C GLY A 235 -2.41 28.02 19.06
N MET A 236 -1.61 27.03 18.67
CA MET A 236 -0.79 26.20 19.55
C MET A 236 0.70 26.47 19.35
N VAL A 237 1.50 26.20 20.38
CA VAL A 237 2.95 26.16 20.27
C VAL A 237 3.33 24.78 19.75
N VAL A 238 4.10 24.74 18.67
CA VAL A 238 4.63 23.51 18.05
C VAL A 238 6.15 23.51 18.09
N THR A 239 6.73 22.33 18.05
CA THR A 239 8.16 22.11 17.88
C THR A 239 8.43 21.57 16.48
N LEU A 240 9.24 22.27 15.70
CA LEU A 240 9.74 21.78 14.42
C LEU A 240 11.15 21.22 14.61
N LEU A 241 11.42 20.01 14.11
CA LEU A 241 12.79 19.57 13.88
C LEU A 241 13.18 19.99 12.47
N ILE A 242 14.27 20.75 12.34
CA ILE A 242 14.79 21.20 11.05
C ILE A 242 16.24 20.75 10.85
N ASP A 243 16.65 20.57 9.60
CA ASP A 243 18.06 20.62 9.21
C ASP A 243 18.41 22.07 8.82
N ARG A 244 19.35 22.66 9.56
CA ARG A 244 19.97 23.93 9.24
C ARG A 244 21.44 23.71 8.93
N ALA A 245 21.78 23.74 7.63
CA ALA A 245 23.15 23.59 7.14
C ALA A 245 23.85 22.27 7.57
N GLY A 246 23.09 21.18 7.62
CA GLY A 246 23.53 19.83 7.97
C GLY A 246 23.45 19.49 9.46
N GLU A 247 22.93 20.40 10.29
CA GLU A 247 22.72 20.18 11.72
C GLU A 247 21.24 20.16 12.06
N GLN A 248 20.80 19.18 12.84
CA GLN A 248 19.42 19.10 13.31
C GLN A 248 19.20 20.07 14.47
N VAL A 249 18.18 20.92 14.34
CA VAL A 249 17.81 21.96 15.30
C VAL A 249 16.32 21.88 15.60
N GLU A 250 15.95 21.91 16.88
CA GLU A 250 14.56 22.07 17.29
C GLU A 250 14.20 23.56 17.37
N VAL A 251 13.06 23.93 16.79
CA VAL A 251 12.54 25.29 16.74
C VAL A 251 11.11 25.30 17.28
N GLU A 252 10.87 26.05 18.36
CA GLU A 252 9.51 26.26 18.87
C GLU A 252 8.90 27.54 18.28
N LEU A 253 7.66 27.45 17.79
CA LEU A 253 6.89 28.62 17.33
C LEU A 253 5.40 28.48 17.69
N GLU A 254 4.71 29.61 17.83
CA GLU A 254 3.26 29.66 18.05
C GLU A 254 2.54 29.78 16.71
N ALA A 255 1.99 28.67 16.21
CA ALA A 255 1.28 28.65 14.94
C ALA A 255 0.10 29.64 15.00
N SER A 256 -0.07 30.43 13.93
CA SER A 256 -1.17 31.39 13.82
C SER A 256 -2.07 31.00 12.66
N ALA A 257 -3.36 31.33 12.74
CA ALA A 257 -4.27 31.12 11.62
C ALA A 257 -3.65 31.66 10.31
N PRO A 258 -3.86 30.96 9.16
CA PRO A 258 -3.29 31.38 7.89
C PRO A 258 -3.57 32.86 7.64
N LEU A 259 -2.55 33.59 7.19
CA LEU A 259 -2.70 34.99 6.84
C LEU A 259 -3.77 35.09 5.74
N SER A 260 -4.97 35.55 6.09
CA SER A 260 -6.12 35.60 5.16
C SER A 260 -5.87 36.50 3.94
N ASP A 261 -4.83 37.34 4.02
CA ASP A 261 -4.39 38.27 2.97
C ASP A 261 -3.02 37.86 2.36
N ALA A 262 -2.49 36.65 2.66
CA ALA A 262 -1.26 36.18 2.04
C ALA A 262 -1.44 35.98 0.52
N SER A 263 -0.52 36.54 -0.25
CA SER A 263 -0.46 36.31 -1.70
C SER A 263 0.16 34.95 -1.97
N ALA A 264 -0.39 34.21 -2.93
CA ALA A 264 0.20 32.97 -3.39
C ALA A 264 1.50 33.24 -4.15
N PHE A 265 2.49 32.37 -3.95
CA PHE A 265 3.74 32.40 -4.68
C PHE A 265 3.65 31.42 -5.85
N LEU A 266 3.94 31.92 -7.05
CA LEU A 266 4.00 31.09 -8.24
C LEU A 266 5.44 30.66 -8.44
N TYR A 267 5.75 29.47 -7.95
CA TYR A 267 7.08 28.90 -7.90
C TYR A 267 7.32 28.03 -9.14
N VAL A 268 8.39 28.30 -9.88
CA VAL A 268 8.81 27.53 -11.04
C VAL A 268 9.52 26.27 -10.56
N VAL A 269 8.84 25.14 -10.66
CA VAL A 269 9.38 23.83 -10.30
C VAL A 269 10.32 23.32 -11.39
N GLN A 270 9.98 23.59 -12.65
CA GLN A 270 10.77 23.14 -13.79
C GLN A 270 10.56 24.05 -14.99
N VAL A 271 11.57 24.07 -15.85
CA VAL A 271 11.48 24.68 -17.17
C VAL A 271 11.84 23.64 -18.22
N ALA A 272 10.90 23.32 -19.13
CA ALA A 272 11.11 22.33 -20.18
C ALA A 272 12.22 22.78 -21.15
N GLU A 273 13.18 21.87 -21.41
CA GLU A 273 14.26 22.12 -22.36
C GLU A 273 13.71 22.42 -23.77
N GLY A 274 14.32 23.40 -24.46
CA GLY A 274 13.91 23.81 -25.80
C GLY A 274 12.59 24.60 -25.86
N MET A 275 12.00 24.94 -24.71
CA MET A 275 10.81 25.81 -24.62
C MET A 275 11.19 27.28 -24.39
N PRO A 276 10.28 28.24 -24.69
CA PRO A 276 10.59 29.66 -24.59
C PRO A 276 11.17 30.14 -23.25
N ALA A 277 10.69 29.61 -22.12
CA ALA A 277 11.17 29.98 -20.80
C ALA A 277 12.62 29.51 -20.58
N ALA A 278 12.98 28.30 -21.03
CA ALA A 278 14.35 27.78 -20.91
C ALA A 278 15.30 28.59 -21.80
N GLU A 279 14.88 28.93 -23.02
CA GLU A 279 15.66 29.77 -23.95
C GLU A 279 15.91 31.18 -23.40
N ALA A 280 14.96 31.72 -22.62
CA ALA A 280 15.06 33.01 -21.97
C ALA A 280 15.91 32.99 -20.68
N GLY A 281 16.21 31.81 -20.13
CA GLY A 281 17.00 31.65 -18.92
C GLY A 281 16.21 31.65 -17.61
N LEU A 282 14.89 31.43 -17.65
CA LEU A 282 14.15 30.97 -16.46
C LEU A 282 14.69 29.61 -16.03
N GLN A 283 14.69 29.39 -14.72
CA GLN A 283 15.22 28.20 -14.08
C GLN A 283 14.20 27.64 -13.09
N ALA A 284 14.39 26.38 -12.70
CA ALA A 284 13.78 25.89 -11.47
C ALA A 284 14.20 26.80 -10.31
N ASP A 285 13.37 26.85 -9.27
CA ASP A 285 13.52 27.72 -8.10
C ASP A 285 13.16 29.20 -8.29
N ASP A 286 12.82 29.65 -9.50
CA ASP A 286 12.33 31.02 -9.71
C ASP A 286 10.95 31.22 -9.09
N ILE A 287 10.72 32.32 -8.37
CA ILE A 287 9.35 32.78 -8.06
C ILE A 287 8.94 33.86 -9.03
N LEU A 288 7.85 33.64 -9.74
CA LEU A 288 7.20 34.70 -10.51
C LEU A 288 6.46 35.68 -9.59
N VAL A 289 6.88 36.94 -9.62
CA VAL A 289 6.29 38.01 -8.80
C VAL A 289 5.58 39.09 -9.63
N ALA A 290 5.91 39.25 -10.92
CA ALA A 290 5.23 40.17 -11.81
C ALA A 290 5.31 39.75 -13.29
N MET A 291 4.42 40.32 -14.10
CA MET A 291 4.45 40.25 -15.57
C MET A 291 4.32 41.66 -16.15
N ASP A 292 5.28 42.07 -16.97
CA ASP A 292 5.32 43.41 -17.59
C ASP A 292 5.17 44.55 -16.58
N GLY A 293 5.76 44.37 -15.39
CA GLY A 293 5.73 45.32 -14.28
C GLY A 293 4.43 45.33 -13.45
N GLU A 294 3.42 44.55 -13.85
CA GLU A 294 2.19 44.38 -13.08
C GLU A 294 2.34 43.19 -12.10
N PRO A 295 2.04 43.38 -10.79
CA PRO A 295 2.14 42.31 -9.81
C PRO A 295 1.30 41.09 -10.18
N LEU A 296 1.92 39.92 -10.11
CA LEU A 296 1.27 38.65 -10.39
C LEU A 296 0.86 38.00 -9.07
N VAL A 297 -0.45 37.80 -8.87
CA VAL A 297 -1.00 37.35 -7.59
C VAL A 297 -1.60 35.94 -7.68
N THR A 298 -2.09 35.53 -8.85
CA THR A 298 -2.74 34.23 -9.02
C THR A 298 -2.29 33.49 -10.27
N PHE A 299 -2.36 32.16 -10.23
CA PHE A 299 -2.06 31.31 -11.39
C PHE A 299 -3.03 31.57 -12.56
N ASP A 300 -4.30 31.86 -12.29
CA ASP A 300 -5.27 32.21 -13.33
C ASP A 300 -4.89 33.50 -14.08
N GLN A 301 -4.33 34.49 -13.38
CA GLN A 301 -3.82 35.71 -14.01
C GLN A 301 -2.67 35.39 -14.95
N LEU A 302 -1.74 34.53 -14.52
CA LEU A 302 -0.61 34.07 -15.33
C LEU A 302 -1.09 33.40 -16.62
N LEU A 303 -1.99 32.41 -16.49
CA LEU A 303 -2.48 31.66 -17.63
C LEU A 303 -3.23 32.56 -18.63
N ALA A 304 -4.17 33.37 -18.14
CA ALA A 304 -4.93 34.29 -18.98
C ALA A 304 -4.04 35.33 -19.69
N TYR A 305 -2.97 35.77 -19.03
CA TYR A 305 -2.03 36.73 -19.62
C TYR A 305 -1.19 36.08 -20.72
N ILE A 306 -0.65 34.87 -20.49
CA ILE A 306 0.09 34.11 -21.50
C ILE A 306 -0.80 33.83 -22.73
N GLU A 307 -2.07 33.47 -22.52
CA GLU A 307 -3.03 33.26 -23.59
C GLU A 307 -3.27 34.52 -24.43
N ALA A 308 -3.37 35.69 -23.79
CA ALA A 308 -3.58 36.96 -24.46
C ALA A 308 -2.34 37.48 -25.23
N HIS A 309 -1.15 37.01 -24.88
CA HIS A 309 0.14 37.47 -25.41
C HIS A 309 0.87 36.38 -26.20
N ASN A 310 0.12 35.52 -26.91
CA ASN A 310 0.71 34.55 -27.83
C ASN A 310 1.62 35.22 -28.87
N GLU A 311 2.84 34.69 -29.04
CA GLU A 311 3.88 35.23 -29.92
C GLU A 311 4.29 36.68 -29.62
N GLN A 312 3.96 37.20 -28.43
CA GLN A 312 4.37 38.51 -27.93
C GLN A 312 5.30 38.31 -26.73
N GLU A 313 6.30 39.19 -26.59
CA GLU A 313 7.21 39.16 -25.45
C GLU A 313 6.48 39.56 -24.17
N ILE A 314 6.64 38.77 -23.12
CA ILE A 314 6.19 39.02 -21.75
C ILE A 314 7.43 39.09 -20.88
N VAL A 315 7.61 40.16 -20.12
CA VAL A 315 8.70 40.27 -19.14
C VAL A 315 8.23 39.67 -17.83
N PHE A 316 8.74 38.50 -17.47
CA PHE A 316 8.53 37.91 -16.16
C PHE A 316 9.53 38.50 -15.17
N THR A 317 9.05 39.14 -14.10
CA THR A 317 9.91 39.47 -12.96
C THR A 317 9.90 38.28 -12.03
N VAL A 318 11.09 37.72 -11.76
CA VAL A 318 11.28 36.62 -10.82
C VAL A 318 12.15 37.00 -9.64
N GLN A 319 12.00 36.29 -8.52
CA GLN A 319 12.97 36.27 -7.44
C GLN A 319 13.81 35.00 -7.54
N ARG A 320 15.13 35.15 -7.56
CA ARG A 320 16.12 34.07 -7.58
C ARG A 320 17.26 34.42 -6.63
N ASP A 321 17.59 33.54 -5.69
CA ASP A 321 18.66 33.75 -4.70
C ASP A 321 18.56 35.09 -3.94
N GLY A 322 17.33 35.57 -3.72
CA GLY A 322 17.04 36.86 -3.07
C GLY A 322 17.21 38.10 -3.97
N GLU A 323 17.55 37.93 -5.25
CA GLU A 323 17.63 38.99 -6.25
C GLU A 323 16.42 38.98 -7.20
N SER A 324 15.98 40.18 -7.60
CA SER A 324 14.89 40.35 -8.57
C SER A 324 15.45 40.44 -9.99
N LEU A 325 14.99 39.56 -10.87
CA LEU A 325 15.44 39.44 -12.26
C LEU A 325 14.27 39.62 -13.22
N ASP A 326 14.45 40.43 -14.26
CA ASP A 326 13.48 40.58 -15.35
C ASP A 326 13.90 39.68 -16.52
N ILE A 327 13.05 38.70 -16.85
CA ILE A 327 13.31 37.68 -17.87
C ILE A 327 12.27 37.79 -18.99
N PRO A 328 12.66 38.28 -20.20
CA PRO A 328 11.76 38.38 -21.33
C PRO A 328 11.53 37.00 -21.98
N VAL A 329 10.28 36.57 -22.04
CA VAL A 329 9.85 35.28 -22.62
C VAL A 329 8.80 35.54 -23.68
N THR A 330 8.95 34.93 -24.86
CA THR A 330 7.93 34.97 -25.91
C THR A 330 7.22 33.63 -26.01
N PRO A 331 5.96 33.49 -25.55
CA PRO A 331 5.22 32.23 -25.66
C PRO A 331 5.08 31.79 -27.12
N ARG A 332 5.11 30.49 -27.36
CA ARG A 332 4.90 29.89 -28.69
C ARG A 332 3.75 28.88 -28.66
N PRO A 333 2.95 28.80 -29.72
CA PRO A 333 1.86 27.82 -29.78
C PRO A 333 2.40 26.38 -29.80
N ASP A 334 1.78 25.50 -29.01
CA ASP A 334 2.02 24.06 -29.06
C ASP A 334 1.29 23.39 -30.25
N THR A 335 1.31 22.05 -30.31
CA THR A 335 0.64 21.28 -31.38
C THR A 335 -0.88 21.46 -31.42
N THR A 336 -1.49 21.96 -30.34
CA THR A 336 -2.92 22.28 -30.25
C THR A 336 -3.22 23.74 -30.59
N GLY A 337 -2.18 24.56 -30.79
CA GLY A 337 -2.29 25.99 -31.04
C GLY A 337 -2.35 26.85 -29.78
N ALA A 338 -2.25 26.25 -28.59
CA ALA A 338 -2.27 26.98 -27.32
C ALA A 338 -0.87 27.53 -27.00
N PRO A 339 -0.72 28.80 -26.59
CA PRO A 339 0.58 29.35 -26.23
C PRO A 339 1.17 28.63 -25.01
N ARG A 340 2.47 28.31 -25.10
CA ARG A 340 3.26 27.73 -24.02
C ARG A 340 4.54 28.51 -23.84
N THR A 341 4.92 28.70 -22.57
CA THR A 341 6.25 29.14 -22.16
C THR A 341 7.15 27.95 -21.81
N GLY A 342 6.57 26.82 -21.39
CA GLY A 342 7.30 25.64 -20.91
C GLY A 342 7.67 25.70 -19.42
N MET A 343 7.07 26.61 -18.65
CA MET A 343 7.19 26.64 -17.19
C MET A 343 6.23 25.65 -16.55
N TYR A 344 6.71 24.91 -15.56
CA TYR A 344 5.90 24.11 -14.64
C TYR A 344 5.89 24.84 -13.31
N ILE A 345 4.69 25.14 -12.81
CA ILE A 345 4.51 26.07 -11.70
C ILE A 345 3.73 25.40 -10.59
N ASN A 346 4.23 25.54 -9.37
CA ASN A 346 3.51 25.23 -8.14
C ASN A 346 2.99 26.52 -7.50
N VAL A 347 1.84 26.44 -6.85
CA VAL A 347 1.22 27.55 -6.13
C VAL A 347 1.46 27.31 -4.65
N ALA A 348 2.43 28.01 -4.08
CA ALA A 348 2.79 27.86 -2.67
C ALA A 348 2.17 28.99 -1.84
N LEU A 349 1.58 28.64 -0.69
CA LEU A 349 0.98 29.58 0.26
C LEU A 349 1.75 29.56 1.58
N PRO A 350 1.82 30.69 2.31
CA PRO A 350 2.25 30.64 3.70
C PRO A 350 1.33 29.72 4.51
N ASN A 351 1.90 28.76 5.23
CA ASN A 351 1.17 27.90 6.15
C ASN A 351 0.94 28.59 7.51
N ALA A 352 0.23 27.93 8.43
CA ALA A 352 -0.03 28.47 9.77
C ALA A 352 1.23 28.55 10.68
N PHE A 353 2.31 27.86 10.33
CA PHE A 353 3.62 28.04 10.96
C PHE A 353 4.33 29.31 10.47
N GLY A 354 3.81 29.98 9.44
CA GLY A 354 4.30 31.27 9.01
C GLY A 354 5.40 31.23 7.97
N PHE A 355 5.56 30.14 7.23
CA PHE A 355 6.53 30.07 6.13
C PHE A 355 5.92 29.45 4.88
N ILE A 356 6.60 29.63 3.75
CA ILE A 356 6.22 29.04 2.46
C ILE A 356 7.07 27.79 2.26
N PRO A 357 6.46 26.58 2.29
CA PRO A 357 7.17 25.34 2.03
C PRO A 357 7.27 25.07 0.53
N VAL A 358 8.42 24.56 0.11
CA VAL A 358 8.64 24.00 -1.22
C VAL A 358 9.25 22.62 -1.05
N ASP A 359 8.69 21.60 -1.69
CA ASP A 359 9.35 20.29 -1.77
C ASP A 359 10.31 20.29 -2.96
N ARG A 360 11.62 20.28 -2.69
CA ARG A 360 12.65 20.25 -3.74
C ARG A 360 12.70 18.89 -4.47
N ASN A 361 12.16 17.84 -3.86
CA ASN A 361 12.11 16.51 -4.47
C ASN A 361 10.90 16.31 -5.39
N LEU A 362 10.04 17.33 -5.58
CA LEU A 362 9.01 17.37 -6.62
C LEU A 362 9.62 17.53 -8.04
N ALA A 363 10.56 16.66 -8.42
CA ALA A 363 10.90 16.47 -9.81
C ALA A 363 9.90 15.49 -10.42
N PHE A 364 9.20 15.88 -11.50
CA PHE A 364 8.36 14.96 -12.31
C PHE A 364 9.19 14.03 -13.21
N GLU A 365 10.44 13.73 -12.87
CA GLU A 365 10.97 12.42 -13.24
C GLU A 365 10.41 11.43 -12.23
N GLU A 366 9.90 10.29 -12.70
CA GLU A 366 9.71 9.10 -11.87
C GLU A 366 11.04 8.78 -11.16
N VAL A 367 11.36 9.49 -10.08
CA VAL A 367 12.32 9.03 -9.10
C VAL A 367 11.51 8.11 -8.22
N VAL A 368 11.29 6.93 -8.79
CA VAL A 368 11.09 5.73 -8.02
C VAL A 368 12.28 5.70 -7.06
N ILE A 369 12.07 5.94 -5.76
CA ILE A 369 12.94 5.30 -4.78
C ILE A 369 12.60 3.83 -4.95
N LEU A 370 13.22 3.22 -5.94
CA LEU A 370 13.34 1.80 -5.94
C LEU A 370 14.20 1.58 -4.70
N TYR A 371 13.59 1.06 -3.63
CA TYR A 371 14.30 0.10 -2.81
C TYR A 371 14.65 -1.06 -3.76
N GLU A 372 15.59 -0.83 -4.70
CA GLU A 372 16.12 -1.89 -5.51
C GLU A 372 16.83 -2.75 -4.48
N THR A 373 16.34 -3.95 -4.33
CA THR A 373 17.07 -5.02 -3.68
C THR A 373 17.69 -5.90 -4.76
N PRO A 374 18.58 -5.40 -5.65
CA PRO A 374 19.13 -6.21 -6.74
C PRO A 374 19.92 -7.42 -6.22
N ASN A 375 20.32 -7.37 -4.95
CA ASN A 375 21.02 -8.40 -4.20
C ASN A 375 20.13 -9.19 -3.23
N LEU A 376 18.82 -8.89 -3.11
CA LEU A 376 17.86 -9.68 -2.33
C LEU A 376 16.61 -9.99 -3.14
N GLU A 377 16.30 -11.28 -3.26
CA GLU A 377 15.07 -11.76 -3.87
C GLU A 377 14.10 -12.24 -2.79
N GLN A 378 12.84 -11.78 -2.81
CA GLN A 378 11.82 -12.31 -1.90
C GLN A 378 11.51 -13.77 -2.28
N VAL A 379 11.53 -14.66 -1.30
CA VAL A 379 11.27 -16.08 -1.48
C VAL A 379 9.88 -16.43 -0.98
N GLY A 380 8.93 -16.52 -1.91
CA GLY A 380 7.54 -16.85 -1.60
C GLY A 380 6.73 -15.68 -1.03
N GLU A 381 5.45 -15.94 -0.78
CA GLU A 381 4.56 -14.99 -0.11
C GLU A 381 4.84 -14.97 1.41
N PRO A 382 4.58 -13.85 2.10
CA PRO A 382 4.73 -13.78 3.55
C PRO A 382 3.85 -14.82 4.27
N LEU A 383 4.40 -15.48 5.29
CA LEU A 383 3.67 -16.49 6.07
C LEU A 383 3.07 -15.87 7.33
N PHE A 384 1.76 -16.05 7.54
CA PHE A 384 1.07 -15.60 8.74
C PHE A 384 1.05 -16.67 9.82
N ILE A 385 1.76 -16.43 10.91
CA ILE A 385 1.74 -17.29 12.11
C ILE A 385 0.86 -16.65 13.18
N SER A 386 -0.30 -17.26 13.42
CA SER A 386 -1.13 -16.94 14.58
C SER A 386 -0.62 -17.67 15.82
N PRO A 387 -0.49 -17.02 16.99
CA PRO A 387 -0.32 -17.74 18.24
C PRO A 387 -1.53 -18.65 18.47
N ASP A 388 -1.30 -19.86 18.98
CA ASP A 388 -2.27 -20.94 19.26
C ASP A 388 -3.46 -20.59 20.19
N THR A 389 -3.75 -19.30 20.44
CA THR A 389 -4.76 -18.84 21.38
C THR A 389 -5.91 -18.11 20.69
N THR A 390 -7.11 -18.65 20.85
CA THR A 390 -8.41 -18.15 20.35
C THR A 390 -8.89 -16.84 20.99
N MET A 391 -8.00 -15.94 21.42
CA MET A 391 -8.38 -14.65 22.02
C MET A 391 -8.43 -13.54 20.96
N PRO A 392 -9.58 -12.84 20.81
CA PRO A 392 -9.67 -11.67 19.95
C PRO A 392 -8.65 -10.60 20.36
N GLY A 393 -7.86 -10.11 19.40
CA GLY A 393 -6.85 -9.05 19.60
C GLY A 393 -5.43 -9.53 19.93
N THR A 394 -5.12 -10.81 19.73
CA THR A 394 -3.73 -11.31 19.84
C THR A 394 -2.98 -10.96 18.56
N SER A 395 -1.78 -10.36 18.66
CA SER A 395 -0.94 -10.08 17.50
C SER A 395 -0.52 -11.39 16.81
N SER A 396 -0.61 -11.42 15.48
CA SER A 396 0.01 -12.43 14.63
C SER A 396 1.43 -12.01 14.24
N ILE A 397 2.24 -12.96 13.81
CA ILE A 397 3.53 -12.68 13.20
C ILE A 397 3.40 -12.91 11.70
N GLU A 398 3.77 -11.92 10.91
CA GLU A 398 3.99 -12.07 9.48
C GLU A 398 5.48 -12.33 9.22
N GLN A 399 5.79 -13.46 8.58
CA GLN A 399 7.16 -13.87 8.29
C GLN A 399 7.50 -13.61 6.83
N TRP A 400 8.50 -12.78 6.62
CA TRP A 400 9.05 -12.48 5.30
C TRP A 400 10.37 -13.22 5.11
N HIS A 401 10.62 -13.71 3.90
CA HIS A 401 11.85 -14.41 3.54
C HIS A 401 12.51 -13.76 2.33
N PHE A 402 13.80 -13.50 2.43
CA PHE A 402 14.62 -12.93 1.37
C PHE A 402 15.91 -13.75 1.20
N GLN A 403 16.29 -14.05 -0.04
CA GLN A 403 17.54 -14.71 -0.34
C GLN A 403 18.55 -13.71 -0.90
N ALA A 404 19.78 -13.73 -0.38
CA ALA A 404 20.89 -12.96 -0.93
C ALA A 404 21.34 -13.55 -2.27
N THR A 405 21.23 -12.78 -3.35
CA THR A 405 21.42 -13.25 -4.73
C THR A 405 22.68 -12.74 -5.42
N ALA A 406 23.26 -11.64 -4.95
CA ALA A 406 24.48 -11.07 -5.52
C ALA A 406 25.20 -10.17 -4.50
N PRO A 407 26.54 -9.99 -4.59
CA PRO A 407 27.24 -9.03 -3.74
C PRO A 407 26.80 -7.58 -3.99
N GLY A 408 26.72 -6.79 -2.93
CA GLY A 408 26.30 -5.39 -3.00
C GLY A 408 25.59 -4.91 -1.73
N GLU A 409 25.28 -3.62 -1.68
CA GLU A 409 24.49 -3.02 -0.60
C GLU A 409 23.08 -2.72 -1.10
N SER A 410 22.07 -2.98 -0.28
CA SER A 410 20.68 -2.57 -0.57
C SER A 410 19.89 -2.30 0.69
N THR A 411 18.89 -1.43 0.56
CA THR A 411 17.96 -1.11 1.63
C THR A 411 16.65 -1.85 1.38
N LEU A 412 16.26 -2.70 2.32
CA LEU A 412 14.95 -3.35 2.34
C LEU A 412 14.01 -2.52 3.22
N ALA A 413 12.85 -2.15 2.68
CA ALA A 413 11.81 -1.46 3.42
C ALA A 413 10.46 -2.17 3.31
N LEU A 414 9.84 -2.40 4.45
CA LEU A 414 8.49 -2.94 4.62
C LEU A 414 7.67 -1.88 5.35
N VAL A 415 6.43 -1.65 4.93
CA VAL A 415 5.51 -0.68 5.54
C VAL A 415 4.20 -1.34 5.87
N TYR A 416 3.60 -0.96 6.98
CA TYR A 416 2.35 -1.54 7.48
C TYR A 416 1.18 -0.62 7.14
N ILE A 417 0.46 -0.92 6.07
CA ILE A 417 -0.51 -0.02 5.43
C ILE A 417 -1.84 -0.71 5.16
N ARG A 418 -2.87 0.07 4.81
CA ARG A 418 -4.11 -0.43 4.22
C ARG A 418 -4.04 -0.27 2.69
N PRO A 419 -3.68 -1.30 1.93
CA PRO A 419 -3.27 -1.18 0.53
C PRO A 419 -4.39 -0.71 -0.41
N TRP A 420 -5.65 -0.71 0.04
CA TRP A 420 -6.81 -0.25 -0.73
C TRP A 420 -7.19 1.21 -0.50
N GLU A 421 -6.55 1.91 0.43
CA GLU A 421 -6.75 3.35 0.60
C GLU A 421 -6.08 4.09 -0.57
N GLU A 422 -6.71 5.16 -1.06
CA GLU A 422 -6.23 5.91 -2.24
C GLU A 422 -4.86 6.56 -1.94
N GLU A 423 -4.64 6.94 -0.68
CA GLU A 423 -3.40 7.46 -0.13
C GLU A 423 -3.16 6.78 1.24
N PRO A 424 -2.59 5.55 1.25
CA PRO A 424 -2.52 4.77 2.48
C PRO A 424 -1.43 5.28 3.41
N GLU A 425 -1.80 5.71 4.62
CA GLU A 425 -0.84 6.06 5.67
C GLU A 425 -0.24 4.81 6.30
N ALA A 426 1.10 4.78 6.43
CA ALA A 426 1.80 3.70 7.11
C ALA A 426 1.63 3.81 8.63
N ALA A 427 0.99 2.80 9.23
CA ALA A 427 0.85 2.69 10.68
C ALA A 427 2.13 2.17 11.35
N ASN A 428 3.03 1.52 10.61
CA ASN A 428 4.34 1.08 11.08
C ASN A 428 5.32 0.93 9.90
N TYR A 429 6.62 0.88 10.20
CA TYR A 429 7.69 0.72 9.22
C TYR A 429 8.79 -0.21 9.73
N PHE A 430 9.43 -0.90 8.79
CA PHE A 430 10.64 -1.66 9.02
C PHE A 430 11.64 -1.35 7.90
N GLU A 431 12.82 -0.88 8.27
CA GLU A 431 13.89 -0.58 7.32
C GLU A 431 15.16 -1.35 7.72
N LEU A 432 15.91 -1.87 6.75
CA LEU A 432 17.14 -2.62 6.99
C LEU A 432 18.13 -2.39 5.86
N THR A 433 19.36 -2.01 6.19
CA THR A 433 20.46 -2.00 5.21
C THR A 433 21.14 -3.37 5.20
N VAL A 434 21.23 -4.00 4.04
CA VAL A 434 21.84 -5.32 3.87
C VAL A 434 23.05 -5.24 2.95
N GLN A 435 24.20 -5.64 3.48
CA GLN A 435 25.45 -5.80 2.74
C GLN A 435 25.67 -7.28 2.41
N VAL A 436 25.67 -7.63 1.14
CA VAL A 436 25.94 -9.00 0.67
C VAL A 436 27.40 -9.11 0.24
N GLU A 437 28.12 -10.06 0.85
CA GLU A 437 29.51 -10.41 0.52
C GLU A 437 29.57 -11.70 -0.34
N GLU A 438 30.70 -11.88 -1.06
CA GLU A 438 31.01 -13.07 -1.87
C GLU A 438 31.17 -14.37 -1.07
#